data_AF-A0A7W3N0G6-F1
#
_entry.id   AF-A0A7W3N0G6-F1
#
_cell.length_a   1.000
_cell.length_b   1.000
_cell.length_c   1.000
_cell.angle_alpha   90.00
_cell.angle_beta   90.00
_cell.angle_gamma   90.00
#
_symmetry.space_group_name_H-M   'P 1'
#
loop_
_entity.id
_entity.type
_entity.pdbx_description
1 polymer ?
#
loop_
_entity_poly.entity_id
_entity_poly.type
_entity_poly.pdbx_seq_one_letter_code
_entity_poly.pdbx_strand_id
1 'polypeptide(L)'
;MTDWLREVAAGTVAVTGPDAEGRLSPDTWFVEPVLAFSLADRSEDGALIRVHLSLEAAPPWRQGDEGADIYQYAVEIRTDTAALLHAARQWDLALASFPAR
;
A
#
# COMPACT_ATOMS: atom_id res chain seq x y z
N MET A 1 -0.75 -1.18 -10.43
CA MET A 1 -1.27 -1.38 -9.05
C MET A 1 -2.04 -2.69 -8.92
N THR A 2 -2.97 -2.99 -9.83
CA THR A 2 -3.67 -4.28 -9.81
C THR A 2 -2.73 -5.49 -9.96
N ASP A 3 -1.68 -5.36 -10.77
CA ASP A 3 -0.67 -6.42 -10.89
C ASP A 3 0.07 -6.66 -9.59
N TRP A 4 0.37 -5.62 -8.80
CA TRP A 4 0.95 -5.78 -7.47
C TRP A 4 0.01 -6.52 -6.52
N LEU A 5 -1.29 -6.20 -6.50
CA LEU A 5 -2.28 -6.95 -5.69
C LEU A 5 -2.36 -8.42 -6.12
N ARG A 6 -2.26 -8.69 -7.43
CA ARG A 6 -2.21 -10.05 -7.96
C ARG A 6 -0.94 -10.78 -7.57
N GLU A 7 0.22 -10.12 -7.59
CA GLU A 7 1.49 -10.67 -7.15
C GLU A 7 1.51 -10.95 -5.63
N VAL A 8 0.87 -10.09 -4.82
CA VAL A 8 0.64 -10.37 -3.40
C VAL A 8 -0.24 -11.61 -3.24
N ALA A 9 -1.33 -11.73 -3.99
CA ALA A 9 -2.20 -12.92 -3.94
C ALA A 9 -1.48 -14.20 -4.45
N ALA A 10 -0.57 -14.05 -5.41
CA ALA A 10 0.23 -15.14 -5.98
C ALA A 10 1.42 -15.57 -5.10
N GLY A 11 1.68 -14.85 -4.00
CA GLY A 11 2.77 -15.19 -3.09
C GLY A 11 4.15 -14.68 -3.51
N THR A 12 4.25 -13.86 -4.56
CA THR A 12 5.52 -13.50 -5.21
C THR A 12 6.14 -12.21 -4.69
N VAL A 13 5.38 -11.38 -3.97
CA VAL A 13 5.89 -10.16 -3.29
C VAL A 13 6.48 -10.53 -1.93
N ALA A 14 7.67 -10.01 -1.63
CA ALA A 14 8.34 -10.16 -0.34
C ALA A 14 7.64 -9.34 0.76
N VAL A 15 7.66 -9.84 2.00
CA VAL A 15 7.16 -9.11 3.17
C VAL A 15 8.10 -7.94 3.48
N THR A 16 7.50 -6.78 3.75
CA THR A 16 8.20 -5.55 4.13
C THR A 16 8.05 -5.31 5.63
N GLY A 17 9.17 -5.37 6.35
CA GLY A 17 9.24 -5.12 7.79
C GLY A 17 9.81 -3.72 8.12
N PRO A 18 9.68 -3.27 9.37
CA PRO A 18 10.43 -2.11 9.86
C PRO A 18 11.94 -2.40 9.82
N ASP A 19 12.72 -1.41 9.40
CA ASP A 19 14.17 -1.39 9.49
C ASP A 19 14.62 -1.20 10.96
N ALA A 20 15.93 -1.09 11.17
CA ALA A 20 16.51 -0.93 12.51
C ALA A 20 16.04 0.37 13.20
N GLU A 21 15.59 1.35 12.42
CA GLU A 21 15.07 2.64 12.86
C GLU A 21 13.53 2.67 12.93
N GLY A 22 12.87 1.55 12.62
CA GLY A 22 11.41 1.42 12.63
C GLY A 22 10.71 1.93 11.37
N ARG A 23 11.46 2.32 10.33
CA ARG A 23 10.92 2.78 9.04
C ARG A 23 10.64 1.59 8.14
N LEU A 24 9.63 1.68 7.30
CA LEU A 24 9.27 0.57 6.41
C LEU A 24 10.13 0.62 5.14
N SER A 25 10.71 -0.50 4.71
CA SER A 25 11.55 -0.57 3.50
C SER A 25 11.59 -1.99 2.90
N PRO A 26 11.61 -2.16 1.56
CA PRO A 26 11.48 -1.13 0.52
C PRO A 26 10.05 -0.59 0.36
N ASP A 27 9.95 0.72 0.09
CA ASP A 27 8.68 1.41 -0.15
C ASP A 27 8.08 1.00 -1.51
N THR A 28 6.79 0.67 -1.50
CA THR A 28 6.01 0.42 -2.71
C THR A 28 5.27 1.70 -3.10
N TRP A 29 5.38 2.08 -4.39
CA TRP A 29 5.04 3.38 -4.95
C TRP A 29 3.68 4.00 -4.56
N PHE A 30 3.66 5.33 -4.41
CA PHE A 30 2.46 6.16 -4.26
C PHE A 30 1.62 6.19 -5.54
N VAL A 31 0.30 6.03 -5.42
CA VAL A 31 -0.66 6.32 -6.48
C VAL A 31 -1.40 7.61 -6.16
N GLU A 32 -1.41 8.58 -7.08
CA GLU A 32 -2.22 9.80 -6.91
C GLU A 32 -3.72 9.46 -6.87
N PRO A 33 -4.46 9.82 -5.79
CA PRO A 33 -4.03 10.62 -4.64
C PRO A 33 -3.41 9.77 -3.50
N VAL A 34 -2.13 10.04 -3.23
CA VAL A 34 -1.22 9.64 -2.13
C VAL A 34 -1.56 8.41 -1.28
N LEU A 35 -1.91 7.30 -1.92
CA LEU A 35 -2.03 5.99 -1.26
C LEU A 35 -0.84 5.11 -1.62
N ALA A 36 -0.28 4.41 -0.63
CA ALA A 36 0.68 3.32 -0.85
C ALA A 36 0.24 2.07 -0.08
N PHE A 37 0.73 0.89 -0.47
CA PHE A 37 0.33 -0.39 0.11
C PHE A 37 1.54 -1.24 0.42
N SER A 38 1.70 -1.69 1.67
CA SER A 38 2.76 -2.66 2.02
C SER A 38 2.20 -3.92 2.65
N LEU A 39 2.92 -5.03 2.51
CA LEU A 39 2.53 -6.31 3.09
C LEU A 39 3.18 -6.44 4.47
N ALA A 40 2.34 -6.48 5.51
CA ALA A 40 2.78 -6.56 6.91
C ALA A 40 2.98 -7.99 7.39
N ASP A 41 2.11 -8.90 6.95
CA ASP A 41 2.10 -10.30 7.36
C ASP A 41 1.35 -11.16 6.33
N ARG A 42 1.67 -12.45 6.27
CA ARG A 42 0.97 -13.45 5.44
C ARG A 42 0.86 -14.76 6.21
N SER A 43 -0.33 -15.36 6.19
CA SER A 43 -0.62 -16.69 6.70
C SER A 43 -1.37 -17.53 5.66
N GLU A 44 -1.69 -18.78 6.00
CA GLU A 44 -2.51 -19.65 5.15
C GLU A 44 -3.93 -19.08 4.93
N ASP A 45 -4.44 -18.34 5.91
CA ASP A 45 -5.80 -17.77 5.87
C ASP A 45 -5.88 -16.42 5.12
N GLY A 46 -4.74 -15.80 4.77
CA GLY A 46 -4.74 -14.52 4.05
C GLY A 46 -3.54 -13.62 4.33
N ALA A 47 -3.76 -12.31 4.27
CA ALA A 47 -2.74 -11.28 4.39
C ALA A 47 -3.16 -10.14 5.31
N LEU A 48 -2.17 -9.51 5.94
CA LEU A 48 -2.30 -8.22 6.61
C LEU A 48 -1.67 -7.16 5.70
N ILE A 49 -2.50 -6.29 5.14
CA ILE A 49 -2.05 -5.20 4.27
C ILE A 49 -2.08 -3.89 5.06
N ARG A 50 -1.00 -3.12 4.96
CA ARG A 50 -0.95 -1.73 5.40
C ARG A 50 -1.32 -0.82 4.25
N VAL A 51 -2.33 0.01 4.45
CA VAL A 51 -2.67 1.12 3.56
C VAL A 51 -2.05 2.38 4.15
N HIS A 52 -1.03 2.90 3.49
CA HIS A 52 -0.32 4.11 3.87
C HIS A 52 -1.06 5.33 3.34
N LEU A 53 -1.29 6.27 4.24
CA LEU A 53 -1.85 7.57 3.95
C LEU A 53 -0.69 8.57 4.04
N SER A 54 0.02 8.73 2.93
CA SER A 54 1.11 9.69 2.90
C SER A 54 0.56 11.09 2.70
N LEU A 55 1.15 12.02 3.43
CA LEU A 55 0.90 13.44 3.31
C LEU A 55 1.87 14.06 2.29
N GLU A 56 2.20 13.35 1.20
CA GLU A 56 3.07 13.89 0.14
C GLU A 56 2.49 15.19 -0.49
N ALA A 57 1.16 15.35 -0.42
CA ALA A 57 0.46 16.59 -0.76
C ALA A 57 0.30 17.59 0.42
N ALA A 58 0.92 17.34 1.58
CA ALA A 58 0.90 18.30 2.68
C ALA A 58 1.58 19.60 2.26
N PRO A 59 1.12 20.74 2.80
CA PRO A 59 1.73 22.01 2.48
C PRO A 59 3.23 22.03 2.77
N PRO A 60 4.06 22.68 1.94
CA PRO A 60 5.52 22.69 2.09
C PRO A 60 6.01 23.17 3.46
N TRP A 61 5.24 24.02 4.16
CA TRP A 61 5.57 24.51 5.51
C TRP A 61 5.40 23.46 6.63
N ARG A 62 4.88 22.27 6.31
CA ARG A 62 4.80 21.11 7.21
C ARG A 62 5.90 20.07 6.93
N GLN A 63 6.70 20.27 5.86
CA GLN A 63 7.84 19.42 5.53
C GLN A 63 9.10 19.99 6.21
N GLY A 64 9.48 19.43 7.35
CA GLY A 64 10.65 19.82 8.15
C GLY A 64 10.89 18.79 9.27
N ASP A 65 11.92 18.96 10.10
CA ASP A 65 12.31 17.99 11.14
C ASP A 65 11.20 17.71 12.20
N GLU A 66 10.19 18.57 12.30
CA GLU A 66 9.00 18.38 13.16
C GLU A 66 7.75 17.91 12.38
N GLY A 67 7.87 17.67 11.08
CA GLY A 67 6.81 17.14 10.23
C GLY A 67 6.53 15.67 10.54
N ALA A 68 5.27 15.25 10.34
CA ALA A 68 4.95 13.83 10.34
C ALA A 68 5.73 13.14 9.22
N ASP A 69 6.47 12.07 9.54
CA ASP A 69 7.14 11.25 8.54
C ASP A 69 6.08 10.78 7.51
N ILE A 70 6.44 10.79 6.23
CA ILE A 70 5.51 10.50 5.12
C ILE A 70 4.87 9.10 5.23
N TYR A 71 5.43 8.23 6.07
CA TYR A 71 4.94 6.88 6.35
C TYR A 71 4.35 6.70 7.76
N GLN A 72 4.15 7.78 8.51
CA GLN A 72 3.73 7.70 9.92
C GLN A 72 2.31 7.14 10.09
N TYR A 73 1.46 7.25 9.06
CA TYR A 73 0.04 6.89 9.15
C TYR A 73 -0.30 5.74 8.20
N ALA A 74 -0.53 4.57 8.78
CA ALA A 74 -1.02 3.39 8.08
C ALA A 74 -2.23 2.78 8.79
N VAL A 75 -3.15 2.24 7.99
CA VAL A 75 -4.25 1.41 8.48
C VAL A 75 -3.97 -0.04 8.10
N GLU A 76 -3.99 -0.93 9.08
CA GLU A 76 -3.85 -2.37 8.85
C GLU A 76 -5.21 -3.02 8.56
N ILE A 77 -5.27 -3.77 7.47
CA ILE A 77 -6.46 -4.48 7.01
C ILE A 77 -6.10 -5.95 6.87
N ARG A 78 -6.76 -6.81 7.67
CA ARG A 78 -6.66 -8.27 7.51
C ARG A 78 -7.71 -8.73 6.52
N THR A 79 -7.29 -9.52 5.53
CA THR A 79 -8.16 -9.94 4.43
C THR A 79 -7.70 -11.28 3.85
N ASP A 80 -8.65 -12.03 3.28
CA ASP A 80 -8.36 -13.29 2.63
C ASP A 80 -7.97 -13.10 1.15
N THR A 81 -7.44 -14.16 0.55
CA THR A 81 -6.98 -14.15 -0.85
C THR A 81 -8.11 -13.86 -1.85
N ALA A 82 -9.33 -14.33 -1.57
CA ALA A 82 -10.46 -14.13 -2.49
C ALA A 82 -10.89 -12.66 -2.50
N ALA A 83 -10.92 -12.01 -1.34
CA ALA A 83 -11.19 -10.59 -1.18
C ALA A 83 -10.12 -9.71 -1.87
N LEU A 84 -8.83 -10.08 -1.79
CA LEU A 84 -7.76 -9.39 -2.52
C LEU A 84 -7.94 -9.45 -4.04
N LEU A 85 -8.23 -10.64 -4.57
CA LEU A 85 -8.49 -10.82 -6.00
C LEU A 85 -9.75 -10.07 -6.45
N HIS A 86 -10.78 -10.04 -5.60
CA HIS A 86 -11.98 -9.25 -5.86
C HIS A 86 -11.68 -7.75 -5.91
N ALA A 87 -10.95 -7.23 -4.92
CA ALA A 87 -10.55 -5.83 -4.84
C ALA A 87 -9.70 -5.42 -6.06
N ALA A 88 -8.74 -6.27 -6.46
CA ALA A 88 -7.95 -6.08 -7.68
C ALA A 88 -8.84 -5.92 -8.92
N ARG A 89 -9.85 -6.78 -9.09
CA ARG A 89 -10.79 -6.69 -10.21
C ARG A 89 -11.64 -5.43 -10.17
N GLN A 90 -12.15 -5.06 -8.99
CA GLN A 90 -12.92 -3.83 -8.82
C GLN A 90 -12.09 -2.59 -9.17
N TRP A 91 -10.82 -2.58 -8.78
CA TRP A 91 -9.90 -1.50 -9.11
C TRP A 91 -9.68 -1.37 -10.62
N ASP A 92 -9.47 -2.49 -11.32
CA ASP A 92 -9.37 -2.48 -12.80
C ASP A 92 -10.62 -1.92 -13.46
N LEU A 93 -11.81 -2.32 -13.00
CA LEU A 93 -13.08 -1.82 -13.53
C LEU A 93 -13.23 -0.31 -13.31
N ALA A 94 -12.83 0.19 -12.14
CA ALA A 94 -12.84 1.62 -11.85
C ALA A 94 -11.87 2.39 -12.75
N LEU A 95 -10.66 1.86 -12.97
CA LEU A 95 -9.66 2.47 -13.84
C LEU A 95 -10.05 2.43 -15.32
N ALA A 96 -10.76 1.39 -15.78
CA ALA A 96 -11.22 1.28 -17.16
C ALA A 96 -12.15 2.42 -17.61
N SER A 97 -12.73 3.16 -16.66
CA SER A 97 -13.54 4.35 -16.95
C SER A 97 -12.71 5.58 -17.35
N PHE A 98 -11.40 5.54 -17.13
CA PHE A 98 -10.46 6.61 -17.48
C PHE A 98 -9.64 6.23 -18.72
N PRO A 99 -9.16 7.21 -19.51
CA PRO A 99 -8.22 6.94 -20.59
C PRO A 99 -6.99 6.19 -20.08
N ALA A 100 -6.43 5.31 -20.90
CA ALA A 100 -5.16 4.68 -20.60
C ALA A 100 -4.10 5.76 -20.35
N ARG A 101 -3.39 5.64 -19.22
CA ARG A 101 -2.27 6.52 -18.85
C ARG A 101 -1.03 6.18 -19.68
#